data_AF-A0A7V9RFT8-F1
#
_entry.id   AF-A0A7V9RFT8-F1
#
_cell.length_a   1.000
_cell.length_b   1.000
_cell.length_c   1.000
_cell.angle_alpha   90.00
_cell.angle_beta   90.00
_cell.angle_gamma   90.00
#
_symmetry.space_group_name_H-M   'P 1'
#
loop_
_entity.id
_entity.type
_entity.pdbx_description
1 polymer ?
#
loop_
_entity_poly.entity_id
_entity_poly.type
_entity_poly.pdbx_seq_one_letter_code
_entity_poly.pdbx_strand_id
1 'polypeptide(L)'
;MKNLSIGLVAALSLISVAGCKKKGGAAGEAMAKMEEFSKAMCDCKDKACADKVNADMSKWGTEMAKSAGAKSDDKPDPEMAKKSADVMTKYTECMTKMMMAGAGTGVDMGAKAGDMAKAGDDMAKAGSDMAKAGGDMAKAGGDAMPEDVTPNAVTIEFTGKYKAGDAPGDEWPVMKVTNNSKRKLFFLKSVHYFYDKDGKQLGRTFAEMTMGAIEPGKSEEKAFGESKAKQPKGTEKIQVVFVGGNFFDKIEWKGDEKALAPDTRAMK
;
A
#
# COMPACT_ATOMS: atom_id res chain seq x y z
N MET A 1 -40.01 -27.05 15.49
CA MET A 1 -39.94 -27.94 16.67
C MET A 1 -38.75 -27.50 17.53
N LYS A 2 -39.02 -27.20 18.82
CA LYS A 2 -38.10 -26.96 19.96
C LYS A 2 -37.25 -25.66 19.85
N ASN A 3 -37.69 -24.52 20.37
CA ASN A 3 -37.80 -24.03 21.76
C ASN A 3 -36.45 -23.81 22.49
N LEU A 4 -36.37 -22.65 23.17
CA LEU A 4 -35.42 -22.19 24.22
C LEU A 4 -34.08 -21.64 23.69
N SER A 5 -33.64 -20.40 23.95
CA SER A 5 -33.82 -19.57 25.16
C SER A 5 -33.71 -18.06 24.86
N ILE A 6 -34.67 -17.30 25.40
CA ILE A 6 -34.60 -15.86 25.64
C ILE A 6 -33.96 -15.67 27.01
N GLY A 7 -32.99 -14.77 27.16
CA GLY A 7 -32.57 -14.26 28.48
C GLY A 7 -31.18 -13.65 28.55
N LEU A 8 -31.14 -12.36 28.96
CA LEU A 8 -29.98 -11.56 29.45
C LEU A 8 -28.85 -11.30 28.43
N VAL A 9 -28.33 -10.08 28.20
CA VAL A 9 -27.92 -9.04 29.16
C VAL A 9 -28.03 -7.67 28.50
N ALA A 10 -28.88 -6.81 29.06
CA ALA A 10 -28.67 -5.37 29.02
C ALA A 10 -27.82 -5.01 30.25
N ALA A 11 -26.64 -4.41 30.03
CA ALA A 11 -25.90 -3.51 30.93
C ALA A 11 -24.39 -3.54 30.59
N LEU A 12 -23.95 -2.64 29.71
CA LEU A 12 -22.56 -2.17 29.69
C LEU A 12 -22.58 -0.68 29.94
N SER A 13 -22.95 -0.36 31.17
CA SER A 13 -22.80 0.96 31.76
C SER A 13 -21.34 1.16 32.14
N LEU A 14 -20.75 2.22 31.58
CA LEU A 14 -19.67 3.05 32.11
C LEU A 14 -19.14 2.66 33.50
N ILE A 15 -17.94 2.09 33.55
CA ILE A 15 -17.09 2.10 34.76
C ILE A 15 -15.69 2.53 34.33
N SER A 16 -15.49 3.84 34.31
CA SER A 16 -14.18 4.47 34.43
C SER A 16 -13.77 4.38 35.90
N VAL A 17 -12.97 3.37 36.27
CA VAL A 17 -12.35 3.32 37.60
C VAL A 17 -10.85 3.10 37.45
N ALA A 18 -10.13 4.04 38.06
CA ALA A 18 -8.69 4.09 38.15
C ALA A 18 -8.08 2.79 38.70
N GLY A 19 -6.94 2.39 38.11
CA GLY A 19 -5.90 1.62 38.78
C GLY A 19 -6.25 0.20 39.22
N CYS A 20 -6.40 -0.75 38.28
CA CYS A 20 -6.12 -2.16 38.54
C CYS A 20 -5.66 -2.88 37.27
N LYS A 21 -4.52 -3.57 37.40
CA LYS A 21 -3.75 -4.32 36.40
C LYS A 21 -4.52 -5.58 35.94
N LYS A 22 -5.71 -5.43 35.35
CA LYS A 22 -6.51 -6.55 34.82
C LYS A 22 -6.05 -6.84 33.38
N LYS A 23 -5.48 -8.03 33.20
CA LYS A 23 -4.74 -8.54 32.03
C LYS A 23 -5.58 -8.79 30.75
N GLY A 24 -6.62 -7.99 30.50
CA GLY A 24 -7.52 -8.18 29.36
C GLY A 24 -8.33 -6.94 29.03
N GLY A 25 -7.66 -5.87 28.60
CA GLY A 25 -8.32 -4.68 28.05
C GLY A 25 -8.86 -4.92 26.64
N ALA A 26 -9.50 -3.90 26.05
CA ALA A 26 -10.08 -3.94 24.70
C ALA A 26 -9.09 -4.43 23.61
N ALA A 27 -7.79 -4.20 23.78
CA ALA A 27 -6.75 -4.72 22.89
C ALA A 27 -6.64 -6.26 22.95
N GLY A 28 -6.81 -6.88 24.12
CA GLY A 28 -6.79 -8.33 24.27
C GLY A 28 -8.01 -9.00 23.61
N GLU A 29 -9.19 -8.40 23.74
CA GLU A 29 -10.41 -8.86 23.05
C GLU A 29 -10.28 -8.73 21.53
N ALA A 30 -9.64 -7.65 21.05
CA ALA A 30 -9.38 -7.46 19.63
C ALA A 30 -8.46 -8.53 19.05
N MET A 31 -7.42 -8.91 19.80
CA MET A 31 -6.47 -9.95 19.40
C MET A 31 -7.11 -11.33 19.40
N ALA A 32 -7.91 -11.66 20.42
CA ALA A 32 -8.65 -12.92 20.46
C ALA A 32 -9.60 -13.03 19.24
N LYS A 33 -10.22 -11.91 18.83
CA LYS A 33 -11.08 -11.90 17.65
C LYS A 33 -10.31 -12.06 16.34
N MET A 34 -9.14 -11.42 16.20
CA MET A 34 -8.27 -11.66 15.03
C MET A 34 -7.79 -13.11 14.94
N GLU A 35 -7.47 -13.75 16.07
CA GLU A 35 -7.10 -15.16 16.10
C GLU A 35 -8.27 -16.07 15.70
N GLU A 36 -9.49 -15.74 16.11
CA GLU A 36 -10.72 -16.43 15.67
C GLU A 36 -10.92 -16.32 14.15
N PHE A 37 -10.71 -15.13 13.57
CA PHE A 37 -10.79 -14.94 12.11
C PHE A 37 -9.70 -15.70 11.36
N SER A 38 -8.46 -15.70 11.88
CA SER A 38 -7.36 -16.49 11.32
C SER A 38 -7.71 -17.98 11.32
N LYS A 39 -8.17 -18.52 12.44
CA LYS A 39 -8.60 -19.91 12.53
C LYS A 39 -9.76 -20.23 11.59
N ALA A 40 -10.80 -19.40 11.57
CA ALA A 40 -11.94 -19.58 10.68
C ALA A 40 -11.54 -19.57 9.20
N MET A 41 -10.61 -18.68 8.82
CA MET A 41 -10.06 -18.61 7.47
C MET A 41 -9.25 -19.87 7.11
N CYS A 42 -8.48 -20.40 8.05
CA CYS A 42 -7.72 -21.65 7.87
C CYS A 42 -8.61 -22.89 7.78
N ASP A 43 -9.74 -22.89 8.48
CA ASP A 43 -10.71 -23.99 8.46
C ASP A 43 -11.61 -23.98 7.20
N CYS A 44 -11.56 -22.89 6.42
CA CYS A 44 -12.28 -22.80 5.16
C CYS A 44 -11.73 -23.77 4.12
N LYS A 45 -12.66 -24.36 3.34
CA LYS A 45 -12.34 -25.31 2.25
C LYS A 45 -12.67 -24.77 0.86
N ASP A 46 -13.48 -23.72 0.82
CA ASP A 46 -13.93 -23.09 -0.41
C ASP A 46 -13.93 -21.56 -0.30
N LYS A 47 -14.05 -20.92 -1.45
CA LYS A 47 -14.07 -19.47 -1.57
C LYS A 47 -15.26 -18.84 -0.82
N ALA A 48 -16.41 -19.49 -0.77
CA ALA A 48 -17.60 -18.94 -0.12
C ALA A 48 -17.41 -18.81 1.41
N CYS A 49 -16.76 -19.80 2.03
CA CYS A 49 -16.34 -19.72 3.42
C CYS A 49 -15.37 -18.56 3.64
N ALA A 50 -14.33 -18.46 2.81
CA ALA A 50 -13.33 -17.39 2.89
C ALA A 50 -13.97 -15.99 2.70
N ASP A 51 -14.89 -15.85 1.76
CA ASP A 51 -15.65 -14.62 1.51
C ASP A 51 -16.49 -14.24 2.74
N LYS A 52 -17.12 -15.23 3.41
CA LYS A 52 -17.87 -15.00 4.64
C LYS A 52 -16.98 -14.55 5.79
N VAL A 53 -15.81 -15.19 5.99
CA VAL A 53 -14.85 -14.80 7.03
C VAL A 53 -14.34 -13.37 6.78
N ASN A 54 -14.03 -13.02 5.53
CA ASN A 54 -13.64 -11.66 5.14
C ASN A 54 -14.75 -10.62 5.41
N ALA A 55 -16.01 -10.98 5.15
CA ALA A 55 -17.16 -10.11 5.42
C ALA A 55 -17.37 -9.91 6.93
N ASP A 56 -17.28 -10.97 7.73
CA ASP A 56 -17.39 -10.91 9.18
C ASP A 56 -16.23 -10.09 9.79
N MET A 57 -15.01 -10.23 9.27
CA MET A 57 -13.84 -9.42 9.66
C MET A 57 -14.02 -7.93 9.30
N SER A 58 -14.55 -7.62 8.12
CA SER A 58 -14.82 -6.24 7.69
C SER A 58 -15.91 -5.57 8.53
N LYS A 59 -16.97 -6.33 8.85
CA LYS A 59 -18.05 -5.86 9.73
C LYS A 59 -17.50 -5.57 11.14
N TRP A 60 -16.74 -6.51 11.69
CA TRP A 60 -16.10 -6.33 12.99
C TRP A 60 -15.15 -5.13 13.01
N GLY A 61 -14.33 -4.94 11.97
CA GLY A 61 -13.44 -3.77 11.85
C GLY A 61 -14.21 -2.44 11.85
N THR A 62 -15.39 -2.41 11.22
CA THR A 62 -16.29 -1.24 11.22
C THR A 62 -16.92 -1.00 12.60
N GLU A 63 -17.30 -2.06 13.32
CA GLU A 63 -17.81 -1.95 14.69
C GLU A 63 -16.72 -1.49 15.66
N MET A 64 -15.50 -2.03 15.53
CA MET A 64 -14.34 -1.59 16.31
C MET A 64 -13.99 -0.13 16.06
N ALA A 65 -14.02 0.34 14.80
CA ALA A 65 -13.78 1.76 14.49
C ALA A 65 -14.83 2.70 15.12
N LYS A 66 -16.08 2.24 15.30
CA LYS A 66 -17.13 3.01 15.99
C LYS A 66 -16.96 3.01 17.50
N SER A 67 -16.43 1.92 18.07
CA SER A 67 -16.21 1.77 19.51
C SER A 67 -14.88 2.37 19.98
N ALA A 68 -13.89 2.46 19.11
CA ALA A 68 -12.60 3.12 19.35
C ALA A 68 -12.76 4.64 19.26
N GLY A 69 -13.49 5.23 20.22
CA GLY A 69 -13.51 6.68 20.41
C GLY A 69 -12.08 7.22 20.52
N ALA A 70 -11.78 8.32 19.82
CA ALA A 70 -10.46 8.85 19.55
C ALA A 70 -9.64 9.23 20.81
N LYS A 71 -9.06 8.27 21.52
CA LYS A 71 -7.87 8.41 22.38
C LYS A 71 -7.18 7.05 22.51
N SER A 72 -6.11 6.84 21.75
CA SER A 72 -5.17 5.73 21.94
C SER A 72 -3.75 6.29 21.81
N ASP A 73 -3.31 7.02 22.85
CA ASP A 73 -1.91 7.47 23.01
C ASP A 73 -1.03 6.39 23.67
N ASP A 74 -1.58 5.20 23.93
CA ASP A 74 -0.82 4.09 24.45
C ASP A 74 0.05 3.48 23.34
N LYS A 75 1.37 3.58 23.53
CA LYS A 75 2.36 2.93 22.65
C LYS A 75 2.05 1.43 22.57
N PRO A 76 2.11 0.82 21.37
CA PRO A 76 1.91 -0.61 21.22
C PRO A 76 2.84 -1.39 22.14
N ASP A 77 2.27 -2.27 22.96
CA ASP A 77 3.05 -3.20 23.77
C ASP A 77 3.85 -4.13 22.83
N PRO A 78 5.18 -4.30 23.02
CA PRO A 78 6.00 -5.12 22.14
C PRO A 78 5.57 -6.59 22.05
N GLU A 79 4.97 -7.13 23.11
CA GLU A 79 4.45 -8.51 23.12
C GLU A 79 3.18 -8.63 22.26
N MET A 80 2.34 -7.60 22.27
CA MET A 80 1.15 -7.51 21.41
C MET A 80 1.53 -7.38 19.94
N ALA A 81 2.53 -6.55 19.62
CA ALA A 81 3.02 -6.41 18.25
C ALA A 81 3.50 -7.76 17.67
N LYS A 82 4.20 -8.56 18.48
CA LYS A 82 4.64 -9.91 18.07
C LYS A 82 3.46 -10.85 17.83
N LYS A 83 2.48 -10.88 18.75
CA LYS A 83 1.27 -11.70 18.58
C LYS A 83 0.45 -11.27 17.35
N SER A 84 0.37 -9.96 17.06
CA SER A 84 -0.34 -9.46 15.88
C SER A 84 0.35 -9.90 14.60
N ALA A 85 1.68 -9.85 14.57
CA ALA A 85 2.47 -10.35 13.44
C ALA A 85 2.22 -11.85 13.22
N ASP A 86 2.30 -12.68 14.27
CA ASP A 86 2.08 -14.13 14.18
C ASP A 86 0.67 -14.48 13.67
N VAL A 87 -0.36 -13.76 14.15
CA VAL A 87 -1.75 -13.96 13.70
C VAL A 87 -1.93 -13.54 12.24
N MET A 88 -1.34 -12.41 11.82
CA MET A 88 -1.41 -11.95 10.43
C MET A 88 -0.65 -12.89 9.49
N THR A 89 0.51 -13.41 9.88
CA THR A 89 1.25 -14.41 9.10
C THR A 89 0.40 -15.67 8.88
N LYS A 90 -0.20 -16.23 9.94
CA LYS A 90 -1.09 -17.39 9.81
C LYS A 90 -2.30 -17.10 8.93
N TYR A 91 -2.90 -15.92 9.08
CA TYR A 91 -4.02 -15.48 8.23
C TYR A 91 -3.63 -15.46 6.75
N THR A 92 -2.48 -14.86 6.41
CA THR A 92 -1.96 -14.81 5.05
C THR A 92 -1.64 -16.19 4.50
N GLU A 93 -0.97 -17.05 5.25
CA GLU A 93 -0.66 -18.43 4.84
C GLU A 93 -1.93 -19.20 4.48
N CYS A 94 -2.97 -19.09 5.30
CA CYS A 94 -4.25 -19.74 5.06
C CYS A 94 -4.99 -19.15 3.85
N MET A 95 -4.96 -17.83 3.68
CA MET A 95 -5.53 -17.18 2.49
C MET A 95 -4.80 -17.61 1.21
N THR A 96 -3.47 -17.66 1.21
CA THR A 96 -2.66 -18.12 0.07
C THR A 96 -2.94 -19.58 -0.27
N LYS A 97 -3.01 -20.45 0.74
CA LYS A 97 -3.36 -21.87 0.55
C LYS A 97 -4.74 -22.02 -0.11
N MET A 98 -5.70 -21.22 0.32
CA MET A 98 -7.05 -21.20 -0.25
C MET A 98 -7.08 -20.71 -1.69
N MET A 99 -6.32 -19.67 -2.03
CA MET A 99 -6.22 -19.19 -3.41
C MET A 99 -5.50 -20.20 -4.32
N MET A 100 -4.47 -20.89 -3.83
CA MET A 100 -3.79 -21.93 -4.58
C MET A 100 -4.65 -23.19 -4.78
N ALA A 101 -5.50 -23.54 -3.81
CA ALA A 101 -6.44 -24.66 -3.94
C ALA A 101 -7.56 -24.40 -4.97
N GLY A 102 -7.93 -23.13 -5.20
CA GLY A 102 -8.93 -22.73 -6.20
C GLY A 102 -8.39 -22.64 -7.64
N ALA A 103 -7.08 -22.47 -7.80
CA ALA A 103 -6.40 -22.46 -9.09
C ALA A 103 -6.12 -23.91 -9.53
N GLY A 104 -7.17 -24.61 -9.99
CA GLY A 104 -7.18 -26.03 -10.37
C GLY A 104 -6.06 -26.48 -11.32
N THR A 105 -4.87 -26.67 -10.76
CA THR A 105 -3.73 -27.36 -11.35
C THR A 105 -3.22 -28.32 -10.29
N GLY A 106 -3.53 -29.59 -10.48
CA GLY A 106 -2.94 -30.67 -9.71
C GLY A 106 -1.44 -30.72 -9.94
N VAL A 107 -0.68 -30.00 -9.12
CA VAL A 107 0.72 -30.31 -8.87
C VAL A 107 0.76 -30.94 -7.50
N ASP A 108 0.90 -32.27 -7.50
CA ASP A 108 1.11 -33.10 -6.34
C ASP A 108 2.41 -32.66 -5.64
N MET A 109 2.28 -31.80 -4.63
CA MET A 109 3.37 -31.51 -3.68
C MET A 109 3.13 -32.37 -2.44
N GLY A 110 3.24 -33.69 -2.66
CA GLY A 110 3.41 -34.66 -1.58
C GLY A 110 4.72 -34.41 -0.83
N ALA A 111 4.58 -34.03 0.44
CA ALA A 111 5.48 -34.33 1.55
C ALA A 111 7.00 -34.27 1.30
N LYS A 112 7.64 -33.19 1.79
CA LYS A 112 8.89 -33.28 2.59
C LYS A 112 9.15 -31.95 3.29
N ALA A 113 8.66 -31.86 4.54
CA ALA A 113 9.19 -30.95 5.53
C ALA A 113 10.42 -31.64 6.16
N GLY A 114 11.60 -31.34 5.63
CA GLY A 114 12.88 -31.83 6.13
C GLY A 114 13.99 -31.44 5.17
N ASP A 115 15.04 -30.81 5.69
CA ASP A 115 16.22 -30.28 4.96
C ASP A 115 16.05 -28.96 4.19
N MET A 116 15.97 -27.84 4.93
CA MET A 116 16.37 -26.50 4.45
C MET A 116 17.61 -25.99 5.21
N ALA A 117 18.67 -26.81 5.29
CA ALA A 117 19.93 -26.41 5.94
C ALA A 117 21.15 -26.40 5.01
N LYS A 118 21.00 -26.65 3.70
CA LYS A 118 22.17 -26.71 2.79
C LYS A 118 21.83 -26.28 1.36
N ALA A 119 21.58 -24.98 1.19
CA ALA A 119 21.41 -24.34 -0.13
C ALA A 119 22.16 -22.99 -0.19
N GLY A 120 23.36 -22.93 0.40
CA GLY A 120 24.19 -21.72 0.45
C GLY A 120 25.21 -21.60 -0.69
N ASP A 121 25.70 -22.71 -1.25
CA ASP A 121 26.92 -22.68 -2.08
C ASP A 121 26.68 -22.81 -3.59
N ASP A 122 25.54 -23.33 -4.04
CA ASP A 122 25.26 -23.52 -5.49
C ASP A 122 24.54 -22.33 -6.16
N MET A 123 24.19 -21.29 -5.40
CA MET A 123 23.51 -20.10 -5.95
C MET A 123 24.48 -19.09 -6.58
N ALA A 124 25.80 -19.27 -6.43
CA ALA A 124 26.79 -18.33 -6.94
C ALA A 124 27.09 -18.49 -8.44
N LYS A 125 26.74 -19.61 -9.08
CA LYS A 125 27.07 -19.90 -10.49
C LYS A 125 25.93 -19.66 -11.48
N ALA A 126 24.70 -19.45 -11.01
CA ALA A 126 23.54 -19.11 -11.85
C ALA A 126 23.39 -17.60 -12.11
N GLY A 127 24.20 -16.75 -11.47
CA GLY A 127 24.11 -15.28 -11.60
C GLY A 127 24.72 -14.69 -12.87
N SER A 128 25.61 -15.41 -13.56
CA SER A 128 26.33 -14.88 -14.73
C SER A 128 25.59 -15.07 -16.05
N ASP A 129 24.69 -16.04 -16.14
CA ASP A 129 23.91 -16.32 -17.37
C ASP A 129 22.54 -15.63 -17.39
N MET A 130 22.07 -15.13 -16.24
CA MET A 130 20.78 -14.40 -16.15
C MET A 130 20.86 -12.96 -16.67
N ALA A 131 22.06 -12.41 -16.89
CA ALA A 131 22.25 -11.06 -17.42
C ALA A 131 21.89 -10.92 -18.91
N LYS A 132 21.76 -12.04 -19.65
CA LYS A 132 21.39 -12.02 -21.08
C LYS A 132 19.92 -12.36 -21.35
N ALA A 133 19.18 -12.80 -20.33
CA ALA A 133 17.75 -13.09 -20.41
C ALA A 133 16.85 -11.97 -19.81
N GLY A 134 17.45 -10.87 -19.34
CA GLY A 134 16.72 -9.71 -18.80
C GLY A 134 16.03 -8.82 -19.85
N GLY A 135 16.20 -9.11 -21.14
CA GLY A 135 15.51 -8.39 -22.23
C GLY A 135 14.10 -8.89 -22.54
N ASP A 136 13.77 -10.14 -22.18
CA ASP A 136 12.55 -10.82 -22.66
C ASP A 136 11.59 -11.28 -21.53
N MET A 137 11.88 -10.96 -20.26
CA MET A 137 10.98 -11.29 -19.14
C MET A 137 9.97 -10.19 -18.77
N ALA A 138 9.82 -9.14 -19.58
CA ALA A 138 8.75 -8.15 -19.41
C ALA A 138 7.37 -8.64 -19.91
N LYS A 139 7.24 -9.90 -20.37
CA LYS A 139 6.05 -10.38 -21.09
C LYS A 139 5.27 -11.52 -20.42
N ALA A 140 5.53 -11.84 -19.15
CA ALA A 140 4.78 -12.88 -18.46
C ALA A 140 4.05 -12.32 -17.23
N GLY A 141 2.85 -11.78 -17.46
CA GLY A 141 1.90 -11.41 -16.40
C GLY A 141 1.17 -10.07 -16.58
N GLY A 142 1.55 -9.26 -17.58
CA GLY A 142 0.87 -7.99 -17.85
C GLY A 142 -0.32 -8.21 -18.77
N ASP A 143 -1.55 -8.09 -18.25
CA ASP A 143 -2.66 -7.58 -19.06
C ASP A 143 -2.12 -6.39 -19.85
N ALA A 144 -2.22 -6.47 -21.18
CA ALA A 144 -1.66 -5.48 -22.07
C ALA A 144 -2.07 -4.08 -21.59
N MET A 145 -1.09 -3.31 -21.11
CA MET A 145 -1.34 -1.97 -20.62
C MET A 145 -2.03 -1.18 -21.73
N PRO A 146 -3.10 -0.46 -21.41
CA PRO A 146 -3.87 0.23 -22.44
C PRO A 146 -2.95 1.22 -23.16
N GLU A 147 -2.94 1.15 -24.49
CA GLU A 147 -1.99 1.89 -25.35
C GLU A 147 -2.04 3.42 -25.15
N ASP A 148 -3.09 3.94 -24.51
CA ASP A 148 -3.30 5.36 -24.27
C ASP A 148 -2.70 5.88 -22.96
N VAL A 149 -2.16 5.03 -22.08
CA VAL A 149 -1.45 5.47 -20.88
C VAL A 149 0.05 5.32 -21.06
N THR A 150 0.65 6.43 -21.51
CA THR A 150 2.10 6.55 -21.71
C THR A 150 2.72 7.40 -20.58
N PRO A 151 4.06 7.46 -20.47
CA PRO A 151 4.70 8.37 -19.53
C PRO A 151 4.38 9.87 -19.71
N ASN A 152 3.79 10.25 -20.85
CA ASN A 152 3.37 11.62 -21.14
C ASN A 152 1.85 11.81 -20.95
N ALA A 153 1.14 10.77 -20.49
CA ALA A 153 -0.29 10.82 -20.19
C ALA A 153 -0.61 11.83 -19.08
N VAL A 154 0.37 12.18 -18.25
CA VAL A 154 0.25 13.24 -17.24
C VAL A 154 1.51 14.09 -17.26
N THR A 155 1.35 15.41 -17.33
CA THR A 155 2.43 16.38 -17.16
C THR A 155 2.35 17.00 -15.78
N ILE A 156 3.48 17.12 -15.10
CA ILE A 156 3.58 17.74 -13.77
C ILE A 156 4.63 18.84 -13.83
N GLU A 157 4.24 20.07 -13.52
CA GLU A 157 5.12 21.24 -13.59
C GLU A 157 5.16 21.96 -12.25
N PHE A 158 6.35 22.25 -11.74
CA PHE A 158 6.49 23.13 -10.59
C PHE A 158 6.15 24.57 -10.99
N THR A 159 5.23 25.20 -10.26
CA THR A 159 4.71 26.54 -10.59
C THR A 159 5.61 27.67 -10.09
N GLY A 160 6.71 27.36 -9.37
CA GLY A 160 7.52 28.36 -8.66
C GLY A 160 6.91 28.85 -7.34
N LYS A 161 5.71 28.38 -6.98
CA LYS A 161 5.00 28.78 -5.77
C LYS A 161 5.11 27.72 -4.68
N TYR A 162 5.05 28.18 -3.43
CA TYR A 162 4.88 27.33 -2.26
C TYR A 162 3.57 27.65 -1.56
N LYS A 163 2.97 26.65 -0.92
CA LYS A 163 1.77 26.81 -0.08
C LYS A 163 2.10 26.40 1.35
N ALA A 164 1.70 27.20 2.32
CA ALA A 164 1.82 26.85 3.74
C ALA A 164 1.06 25.54 4.03
N GLY A 165 1.72 24.63 4.75
CA GLY A 165 1.11 23.43 5.32
C GLY A 165 0.45 23.71 6.67
N ASP A 166 -0.08 22.67 7.29
CA ASP A 166 -0.77 22.77 8.58
C ASP A 166 0.20 23.03 9.75
N ALA A 167 1.47 22.61 9.62
CA ALA A 167 2.50 22.85 10.61
C ALA A 167 3.21 24.20 10.38
N PRO A 168 3.55 24.94 11.45
CA PRO A 168 4.31 26.18 11.32
C PRO A 168 5.66 25.96 10.61
N GLY A 169 5.89 26.70 9.53
CA GLY A 169 7.11 26.63 8.74
C GLY A 169 7.11 25.55 7.65
N ASP A 170 6.08 24.70 7.55
CA ASP A 170 5.93 23.80 6.41
C ASP A 170 5.45 24.57 5.20
N GLU A 171 6.20 24.48 4.10
CA GLU A 171 5.85 25.04 2.81
C GLU A 171 5.94 23.92 1.76
N TRP A 172 4.86 23.66 1.03
CA TRP A 172 4.78 22.60 0.04
C TRP A 172 4.82 23.18 -1.37
N PRO A 173 5.62 22.62 -2.29
CA PRO A 173 5.69 23.12 -3.65
C PRO A 173 4.34 22.93 -4.36
N VAL A 174 3.87 23.97 -5.04
CA VAL A 174 2.64 23.93 -5.82
C VAL A 174 2.98 23.45 -7.22
N MET A 175 2.40 22.32 -7.58
CA MET A 175 2.56 21.67 -8.86
C MET A 175 1.29 21.83 -9.70
N LYS A 176 1.44 22.15 -10.97
CA LYS A 176 0.37 22.07 -11.97
C LYS A 176 0.39 20.68 -12.58
N VAL A 177 -0.68 19.92 -12.37
CA VAL A 177 -0.86 18.59 -12.94
C VAL A 177 -1.84 18.68 -14.09
N THR A 178 -1.41 18.29 -15.29
CA THR A 178 -2.23 18.28 -16.50
C THR A 178 -2.45 16.85 -16.94
N ASN A 179 -3.72 16.43 -17.03
CA ASN A 179 -4.08 15.11 -17.53
C ASN A 179 -4.19 15.14 -19.05
N ASN A 180 -3.18 14.64 -19.75
CA ASN A 180 -3.17 14.52 -21.21
C ASN A 180 -3.75 13.18 -21.71
N SER A 181 -4.11 12.28 -20.79
CA SER A 181 -4.69 10.99 -21.14
C SER A 181 -6.14 11.16 -21.60
N LYS A 182 -6.69 10.10 -22.19
CA LYS A 182 -8.13 10.02 -22.52
C LYS A 182 -8.98 9.57 -21.32
N ARG A 183 -8.36 9.33 -20.17
CA ARG A 183 -8.96 8.73 -18.99
C ARG A 183 -8.97 9.72 -17.83
N LYS A 184 -9.88 9.50 -16.89
CA LYS A 184 -9.97 10.32 -15.69
C LYS A 184 -8.93 9.88 -14.67
N LEU A 185 -8.02 10.79 -14.31
CA LEU A 185 -6.95 10.53 -13.34
C LEU A 185 -7.48 10.71 -11.91
N PHE A 186 -7.10 9.80 -11.01
CA PHE A 186 -7.48 9.84 -9.60
C PHE A 186 -6.28 9.92 -8.65
N PHE A 187 -5.24 9.16 -8.98
CA PHE A 187 -4.07 8.97 -8.13
C PHE A 187 -2.80 9.12 -8.96
N LEU A 188 -1.80 9.76 -8.37
CA LEU A 188 -0.54 10.12 -9.03
C LEU A 188 0.64 9.58 -8.22
N LYS A 189 1.63 9.03 -8.93
CA LYS A 189 2.97 8.70 -8.45
C LYS A 189 3.97 9.49 -9.28
N SER A 190 4.89 10.18 -8.63
CA SER A 190 5.89 10.98 -9.31
C SER A 190 7.25 10.94 -8.60
N VAL A 191 8.31 11.19 -9.37
CA VAL A 191 9.66 11.41 -8.84
C VAL A 191 10.00 12.89 -9.01
N HIS A 192 10.43 13.51 -7.92
CA HIS A 192 10.82 14.91 -7.83
C HIS A 192 12.34 14.97 -7.85
N TYR A 193 12.91 15.67 -8.83
CA TYR A 193 14.33 15.88 -9.00
C TYR A 193 14.66 17.32 -8.62
N PHE A 194 15.64 17.49 -7.74
CA PHE A 194 16.04 18.79 -7.21
C PHE A 194 17.36 19.20 -7.83
N TYR A 195 17.44 20.45 -8.30
CA TYR A 195 18.63 20.99 -8.96
C TYR A 195 19.03 22.32 -8.34
N ASP A 196 20.33 22.60 -8.34
CA ASP A 196 20.86 23.94 -8.02
C ASP A 196 20.73 24.91 -9.20
N LYS A 197 21.17 26.15 -8.98
CA LYS A 197 21.20 27.22 -9.99
C LYS A 197 22.00 26.87 -11.25
N ASP A 198 22.99 25.98 -11.13
CA ASP A 198 23.88 25.58 -12.22
C ASP A 198 23.33 24.34 -12.96
N GLY A 199 22.16 23.84 -12.55
CA GLY A 199 21.51 22.68 -13.14
C GLY A 199 22.09 21.34 -12.68
N LYS A 200 22.92 21.32 -11.62
CA LYS A 200 23.42 20.07 -11.04
C LYS A 200 22.33 19.46 -10.16
N GLN A 201 22.09 18.16 -10.35
CA GLN A 201 21.14 17.42 -9.53
C GLN A 201 21.66 17.27 -8.09
N LEU A 202 20.87 17.75 -7.14
CA LEU A 202 21.16 17.70 -5.70
C LEU A 202 20.57 16.45 -5.03
N GLY A 203 19.48 15.92 -5.59
CA GLY A 203 18.80 14.75 -5.04
C GLY A 203 17.52 14.42 -5.79
N ARG A 204 16.82 13.39 -5.31
CA ARG A 204 15.47 13.06 -5.77
C ARG A 204 14.63 12.46 -4.65
N THR A 205 13.31 12.64 -4.71
CA THR A 205 12.36 11.99 -3.81
C THR A 205 11.17 11.43 -4.60
N PHE A 206 10.59 10.35 -4.09
CA PHE A 206 9.35 9.78 -4.61
C PHE A 206 8.16 10.35 -3.84
N ALA A 207 7.09 10.67 -4.55
CA ALA A 207 5.87 11.21 -3.95
C ALA A 207 4.64 10.55 -4.58
N GLU A 208 3.64 10.29 -3.75
CA GLU A 208 2.32 9.84 -4.18
C GLU A 208 1.24 10.77 -3.64
N MET A 209 0.19 10.98 -4.42
CA MET A 209 -0.94 11.79 -4.01
C MET A 209 -2.25 11.34 -4.64
N THR A 210 -3.29 11.28 -3.82
CA THR A 210 -4.68 11.24 -4.29
C THR A 210 -5.10 12.64 -4.71
N MET A 211 -5.31 12.85 -6.01
CA MET A 211 -5.63 14.17 -6.58
C MET A 211 -7.13 14.45 -6.65
N GLY A 212 -7.97 13.48 -6.35
CA GLY A 212 -9.36 13.57 -6.78
C GLY A 212 -9.45 13.44 -8.31
N ALA A 213 -10.60 13.81 -8.85
CA ALA A 213 -10.98 13.56 -10.23
C ALA A 213 -10.44 14.64 -11.20
N ILE A 214 -9.32 14.38 -11.90
CA ILE A 214 -8.86 15.26 -12.99
C ILE A 214 -9.36 14.70 -14.33
N GLU A 215 -10.29 15.40 -14.97
CA GLU A 215 -10.84 15.01 -16.26
C GLU A 215 -9.79 15.10 -17.39
N PRO A 216 -9.95 14.33 -18.49
CA PRO A 216 -9.11 14.43 -19.69
C PRO A 216 -8.96 15.88 -20.19
N GLY A 217 -7.72 16.29 -20.47
CA GLY A 217 -7.37 17.61 -20.97
C GLY A 217 -7.47 18.74 -19.93
N LYS A 218 -7.73 18.44 -18.65
CA LYS A 218 -7.78 19.43 -17.57
C LYS A 218 -6.47 19.51 -16.79
N SER A 219 -6.27 20.67 -16.17
CA SER A 219 -5.16 20.93 -15.26
C SER A 219 -5.65 21.36 -13.89
N GLU A 220 -4.97 20.94 -12.84
CA GLU A 220 -5.18 21.42 -11.47
C GLU A 220 -3.84 21.81 -10.82
N GLU A 221 -3.85 22.88 -10.01
CA GLU A 221 -2.73 23.21 -9.13
C GLU A 221 -2.94 22.57 -7.75
N LYS A 222 -1.96 21.77 -7.29
CA LYS A 222 -1.96 21.20 -5.94
C LYS A 222 -0.60 21.31 -5.28
N ALA A 223 -0.62 21.53 -3.97
CA ALA A 223 0.58 21.51 -3.15
C ALA A 223 0.93 20.05 -2.83
N PHE A 224 2.04 19.54 -3.39
CA PHE A 224 2.49 18.17 -3.16
C PHE A 224 3.96 17.98 -3.50
N GLY A 225 4.61 17.00 -2.86
CA GLY A 225 6.05 16.72 -3.03
C GLY A 225 6.78 16.76 -1.71
N GLU A 226 8.07 17.05 -1.71
CA GLU A 226 8.83 17.24 -0.48
C GLU A 226 8.64 18.68 0.04
N SER A 227 8.36 18.84 1.34
CA SER A 227 8.26 20.18 1.93
C SER A 227 9.60 20.92 1.80
N LYS A 228 9.55 22.24 1.62
CA LYS A 228 10.71 23.09 1.36
C LYS A 228 11.83 22.90 2.40
N ALA A 229 11.46 22.68 3.66
CA ALA A 229 12.41 22.43 4.76
C ALA A 229 13.19 21.12 4.62
N LYS A 230 12.64 20.13 3.91
CA LYS A 230 13.23 18.81 3.69
C LYS A 230 13.89 18.67 2.32
N GLN A 231 13.72 19.64 1.43
CA GLN A 231 14.42 19.66 0.15
C GLN A 231 15.94 19.82 0.35
N PRO A 232 16.77 19.27 -0.56
CA PRO A 232 18.21 19.48 -0.52
C PRO A 232 18.57 20.96 -0.47
N LYS A 233 19.53 21.33 0.39
CA LYS A 233 20.00 22.73 0.52
C LYS A 233 20.55 23.22 -0.83
N GLY A 234 20.09 24.40 -1.25
CA GLY A 234 20.47 25.00 -2.54
C GLY A 234 19.58 24.60 -3.71
N THR A 235 18.43 23.95 -3.45
CA THR A 235 17.41 23.68 -4.49
C THR A 235 16.87 25.00 -5.04
N GLU A 236 17.05 25.21 -6.34
CA GLU A 236 16.55 26.35 -7.10
C GLU A 236 15.50 25.92 -8.14
N LYS A 237 15.60 24.68 -8.63
CA LYS A 237 14.68 24.10 -9.61
C LYS A 237 14.20 22.71 -9.17
N ILE A 238 12.91 22.47 -9.36
CA ILE A 238 12.28 21.17 -9.17
C ILE A 238 11.75 20.69 -10.53
N GLN A 239 12.19 19.51 -10.96
CA GLN A 239 11.62 18.82 -12.11
C GLN A 239 10.84 17.61 -11.62
N VAL A 240 9.63 17.41 -12.13
CA VAL A 240 8.78 16.31 -11.69
C VAL A 240 8.49 15.40 -12.87
N VAL A 241 8.62 14.09 -12.64
CA VAL A 241 8.34 13.06 -13.64
C VAL A 241 7.19 12.19 -13.16
N PHE A 242 6.16 12.03 -13.99
CA PHE A 242 5.09 11.06 -13.78
C PHE A 242 5.64 9.64 -13.95
N VAL A 243 5.55 8.82 -12.92
CA VAL A 243 6.04 7.43 -12.93
C VAL A 243 4.96 6.40 -12.64
N GLY A 244 3.74 6.83 -12.33
CA GLY A 244 2.64 5.90 -12.10
C GLY A 244 1.36 6.60 -11.73
N GLY A 245 0.22 5.95 -11.88
CA GLY A 245 -1.07 6.51 -11.47
C GLY A 245 -2.23 5.53 -11.59
N ASN A 246 -3.32 5.85 -10.90
CA ASN A 246 -4.58 5.12 -11.04
C ASN A 246 -5.61 5.99 -11.77
N PHE A 247 -6.31 5.36 -12.70
CA PHE A 247 -7.44 5.92 -13.43
C PHE A 247 -8.76 5.32 -12.93
N PHE A 248 -9.87 6.04 -13.09
CA PHE A 248 -11.17 5.65 -12.54
C PHE A 248 -11.75 4.34 -13.10
N ASP A 249 -11.26 3.89 -14.24
CA ASP A 249 -11.58 2.60 -14.87
C ASP A 249 -10.76 1.43 -14.27
N LYS A 250 -10.14 1.63 -13.10
CA LYS A 250 -9.33 0.65 -12.37
C LYS A 250 -8.03 0.27 -13.09
N ILE A 251 -7.60 1.08 -14.04
CA ILE A 251 -6.32 0.91 -14.70
C ILE A 251 -5.25 1.53 -13.81
N GLU A 252 -4.31 0.68 -13.38
CA GLU A 252 -3.10 1.11 -12.72
C GLU A 252 -1.97 1.13 -13.75
N TRP A 253 -1.31 2.28 -13.88
CA TRP A 253 -0.10 2.40 -14.67
C TRP A 253 1.12 2.50 -13.75
N LYS A 254 2.13 1.66 -14.01
CA LYS A 254 3.43 1.65 -13.34
C LYS A 254 4.52 1.85 -14.39
N GLY A 255 5.07 3.05 -14.44
CA GLY A 255 6.26 3.34 -15.22
C GLY A 255 7.51 2.85 -14.52
N ASP A 256 8.53 2.50 -15.30
CA ASP A 256 9.87 2.23 -14.76
C ASP A 256 10.55 3.56 -14.42
N GLU A 257 10.71 3.84 -13.12
CA GLU A 257 11.34 5.06 -12.62
C GLU A 257 12.73 5.33 -13.21
N LYS A 258 13.51 4.28 -13.49
CA LYS A 258 14.85 4.42 -14.06
C LYS A 258 14.79 4.79 -15.54
N ALA A 259 13.86 4.21 -16.28
CA ALA A 259 13.66 4.53 -17.70
C ALA A 259 13.10 5.95 -17.90
N LEU A 260 12.49 6.52 -16.87
CA LEU A 260 11.81 7.82 -16.93
C LEU A 260 12.62 8.99 -16.38
N ALA A 261 13.84 8.75 -15.92
CA ALA A 261 14.67 9.79 -15.33
C ALA A 261 14.96 10.94 -16.33
N PRO A 262 15.07 12.20 -15.88
CA PRO A 262 15.31 13.34 -16.77
C PRO A 262 16.58 13.25 -17.61
N ASP A 263 17.62 12.59 -17.10
CA ASP A 263 18.87 12.37 -17.83
C ASP A 263 18.72 11.39 -19.00
N THR A 264 17.69 10.54 -18.99
CA THR A 264 17.37 9.63 -20.10
C THR A 264 16.39 10.23 -21.10
N ARG A 265 15.81 11.41 -20.80
CA ARG A 265 14.83 12.11 -21.65
C ARG A 265 15.33 13.49 -22.03
N ALA A 266 15.52 13.74 -23.33
CA ALA A 266 15.80 15.09 -23.81
C ALA A 266 14.74 16.07 -23.25
N MET A 267 15.19 17.13 -22.56
CA MET A 267 14.31 18.17 -22.07
C MET A 267 13.55 18.76 -23.27
N LYS A 268 12.23 18.70 -23.23
CA LYS A 268 11.36 19.43 -24.18
C LYS A 268 10.98 20.77 -23.58
#